data_AF-A0A1C0YQ00-F1
#
_entry.id   AF-A0A1C0YQ00-F1
#
_cell.length_a   1.000
_cell.length_b   1.000
_cell.length_c   1.000
_cell.angle_alpha   90.00
_cell.angle_beta   90.00
_cell.angle_gamma   90.00
#
_symmetry.space_group_name_H-M   'P 1'
#
loop_
_entity.id
_entity.type
_entity.pdbx_description
1 polymer ?
#
loop_
_entity_poly.entity_id
_entity_poly.type
_entity_poly.pdbx_seq_one_letter_code
_entity_poly.pdbx_strand_id
1 'polypeptide(L)'
;MDTFEQLDMKRLERELPNSNRLQASDLRHSKKWKELLQSYTTIEIISSGETIAQLNTPHLIPSLVQKIKQLEQEVEQLKVERLYHERLSEKHVRSGADLERETNALLDQYLQNGDVK
;
A
#
# COMPACT_ATOMS: atom_id res chain seq x y z
N MET A 1 27.22 3.88 4.97
CA MET A 1 25.79 3.83 4.62
C MET A 1 25.36 2.42 4.90
N ASP A 2 24.87 2.18 6.10
CA ASP A 2 24.55 0.84 6.57
C ASP A 2 23.36 0.30 5.78
N THR A 3 23.59 -0.84 5.15
CA THR A 3 22.60 -1.66 4.48
C THR A 3 21.52 -2.03 5.49
N PHE A 4 20.39 -1.31 5.43
CA PHE A 4 19.13 -1.72 6.03
C PHE A 4 18.80 -3.10 5.47
N GLU A 5 19.10 -4.14 6.24
CA GLU A 5 18.67 -5.49 5.97
C GLU A 5 17.16 -5.44 5.71
N GLN A 6 16.79 -5.85 4.50
CA GLN A 6 15.41 -6.10 4.12
C GLN A 6 14.81 -6.99 5.19
N LEU A 7 13.96 -6.39 6.03
CA LEU A 7 13.16 -7.11 7.02
C LEU A 7 12.40 -8.18 6.22
N ASP A 8 12.83 -9.44 6.33
CA ASP A 8 12.28 -10.54 5.55
C ASP A 8 10.85 -10.79 6.04
N MET A 9 9.88 -10.11 5.42
CA MET A 9 8.47 -10.15 5.79
C MET A 9 7.91 -11.58 5.77
N LYS A 10 8.55 -12.52 5.06
CA LYS A 10 8.19 -13.94 5.09
C LYS A 10 8.42 -14.59 6.45
N ARG A 11 9.30 -14.05 7.30
CA ARG A 11 9.47 -14.50 8.68
C ARG A 11 8.30 -14.12 9.59
N LEU A 12 7.53 -13.09 9.25
CA LEU A 12 6.35 -12.66 10.02
C LEU A 12 5.10 -13.51 9.70
N GLU A 13 5.01 -14.10 8.50
CA GLU A 13 3.81 -14.81 8.01
C GLU A 13 3.65 -16.26 8.50
N ARG A 14 4.69 -16.88 9.05
CA ARG A 14 4.56 -18.21 9.68
C ARG A 14 4.01 -18.03 11.09
N GLU A 15 2.80 -18.56 11.33
CA GLU A 15 2.14 -18.73 12.63
C GLU A 15 3.13 -18.56 13.78
N LEU A 16 3.04 -17.43 14.50
CA LEU A 16 3.95 -17.10 15.61
C LEU A 16 4.09 -18.35 16.49
N PRO A 17 5.22 -19.08 16.41
CA PRO A 17 5.33 -20.32 17.14
C PRO A 17 5.25 -19.97 18.62
N ASN A 18 4.59 -20.79 19.45
CA ASN A 18 4.51 -20.61 20.91
C ASN A 18 5.89 -20.34 21.58
N SER A 19 6.98 -20.58 20.86
CA SER A 19 8.36 -20.29 21.24
C SER A 19 8.74 -18.80 21.32
N ASN A 20 7.94 -17.87 20.80
CA ASN A 20 8.18 -16.41 20.97
C ASN A 20 7.24 -15.77 22.00
N ARG A 21 6.73 -16.55 22.95
CA ARG A 21 5.84 -16.09 24.03
C ARG A 21 6.59 -16.00 25.35
N LEU A 22 6.24 -14.98 26.13
CA LEU A 22 6.82 -14.74 27.44
C LEU A 22 5.72 -14.36 28.43
N GLN A 23 5.76 -14.89 29.65
CA GLN A 23 4.81 -14.45 30.68
C GLN A 23 5.14 -13.03 31.14
N ALA A 24 4.12 -12.24 31.48
CA ALA A 24 4.30 -10.86 31.95
C ALA A 24 5.20 -10.78 33.20
N SER A 25 5.16 -11.80 34.06
CA SER A 25 6.04 -11.91 35.23
C SER A 25 7.53 -12.04 34.86
N ASP A 26 7.84 -12.72 33.76
CA ASP A 26 9.22 -12.91 33.30
C ASP A 26 9.85 -11.59 32.80
N LEU A 27 9.06 -10.58 32.42
CA LEU A 27 9.61 -9.26 32.05
C LEU A 27 10.32 -8.58 33.23
N ARG A 28 9.77 -8.74 34.43
CA ARG A 28 10.30 -8.10 35.64
C ARG A 28 11.36 -8.96 36.32
N HIS A 29 11.16 -10.28 36.32
CA HIS A 29 11.94 -11.20 37.13
C HIS A 29 13.00 -11.97 36.35
N SER A 30 13.03 -11.85 35.02
CA SER A 30 13.91 -12.61 34.15
C SER A 30 14.51 -11.75 33.01
N LYS A 31 15.59 -12.25 32.42
CA LYS A 31 16.23 -11.69 31.21
C LYS A 31 15.98 -12.54 29.96
N LYS A 32 15.14 -13.58 30.04
CA LYS A 32 14.77 -14.46 28.90
C LYS A 32 14.35 -13.68 27.66
N TRP A 33 13.67 -12.55 27.84
CA TRP A 33 13.27 -11.66 26.74
C TRP A 33 14.45 -11.16 25.90
N LYS A 34 15.66 -11.02 26.47
CA LYS A 34 16.84 -10.59 25.73
C LYS A 34 17.29 -11.64 24.71
N GLU A 35 17.31 -12.90 25.12
CA GLU A 35 17.69 -14.03 24.26
C GLU A 35 16.63 -14.22 23.15
N LEU A 36 15.36 -14.09 23.51
CA LEU A 36 14.27 -14.14 22.54
C LEU A 36 14.36 -13.02 21.51
N LEU A 37 14.72 -11.79 21.90
CA LEU A 37 14.87 -10.67 20.95
C LEU A 37 16.03 -10.83 19.96
N GLN A 38 16.99 -11.74 20.23
CA GLN A 38 18.03 -12.07 19.27
C GLN A 38 17.52 -13.00 18.15
N SER A 39 16.50 -13.80 18.45
CA SER A 39 15.95 -14.81 17.54
C SER A 39 14.67 -14.35 16.85
N TYR A 40 13.91 -13.46 17.50
CA TYR A 40 12.59 -13.02 17.05
C TYR A 40 12.50 -11.50 16.98
N THR A 41 11.84 -11.02 15.93
CA THR A 41 11.57 -9.59 15.71
C THR A 41 10.49 -9.06 16.66
N THR A 42 9.58 -9.94 17.09
CA THR A 42 8.47 -9.67 18.01
C THR A 42 8.30 -10.83 18.99
N ILE A 43 8.08 -10.49 20.25
CA ILE A 43 7.77 -11.43 21.34
C ILE A 43 6.39 -11.06 21.88
N GLU A 44 5.51 -12.05 22.04
CA GLU A 44 4.21 -11.85 22.69
C GLU A 44 4.36 -11.92 24.21
N ILE A 45 3.77 -10.95 24.90
CA ILE A 45 3.70 -10.92 26.36
C ILE A 45 2.33 -11.44 26.77
N ILE A 46 2.32 -12.54 27.50
CA ILE A 46 1.13 -13.28 27.90
C ILE A 46 0.84 -13.04 29.38
N SER A 47 -0.43 -12.85 29.72
CA SER A 47 -0.92 -12.89 31.11
C SER A 47 -2.25 -13.62 31.13
N SER A 48 -2.45 -14.54 32.07
CA SER A 48 -3.71 -15.30 32.22
C SER A 48 -4.16 -16.05 30.95
N GLY A 49 -3.23 -16.44 30.08
CA GLY A 49 -3.52 -17.13 28.82
C GLY A 49 -3.81 -16.21 27.63
N GLU A 50 -3.81 -14.89 27.82
CA GLU A 50 -4.08 -13.90 26.78
C GLU A 50 -2.83 -13.07 26.47
N THR A 51 -2.68 -12.67 25.21
CA THR A 51 -1.65 -11.72 24.79
C THR A 51 -2.06 -10.31 25.24
N ILE A 52 -1.30 -9.72 26.16
CA ILE A 52 -1.56 -8.38 26.70
C ILE A 52 -0.68 -7.30 26.10
N ALA A 53 0.47 -7.68 25.52
CA ALA A 53 1.40 -6.75 24.89
C ALA A 53 2.32 -7.47 23.90
N GLN A 54 3.07 -6.69 23.11
CA GLN A 54 4.13 -7.19 22.25
C GLN A 54 5.41 -6.41 22.52
N LEU A 55 6.52 -7.13 22.67
CA LEU A 55 7.85 -6.56 22.74
C LEU A 55 8.52 -6.69 21.38
N ASN A 56 8.78 -5.56 20.75
CA ASN A 56 9.30 -5.48 19.40
C ASN A 56 10.76 -5.06 19.39
N THR A 57 11.50 -5.52 18.40
CA THR A 57 12.80 -4.92 18.08
C THR A 57 12.65 -3.43 17.74
N PRO A 58 13.62 -2.57 18.11
CA PRO A 58 13.49 -1.11 17.96
C PRO A 58 13.19 -0.63 16.54
N HIS A 59 13.64 -1.39 15.53
CA HIS A 59 13.52 -1.01 14.13
C HIS A 59 12.20 -1.46 13.48
N LEU A 60 11.48 -2.41 14.07
CA LEU A 60 10.28 -2.99 13.46
C LEU A 60 9.21 -1.94 13.17
N ILE A 61 8.82 -1.15 14.18
CA ILE A 61 7.73 -0.17 14.03
C ILE A 61 8.10 0.93 13.01
N PRO A 62 9.30 1.56 13.07
CA PRO A 62 9.73 2.48 12.03
C PRO A 62 9.72 1.88 10.62
N SER A 63 10.20 0.64 10.45
CA SER A 63 10.22 -0.04 9.15
C SER A 63 8.81 -0.31 8.62
N LEU A 64 7.88 -0.75 9.47
CA LEU A 64 6.48 -0.95 9.09
C LEU A 64 5.82 0.36 8.67
N VAL A 65 6.04 1.45 9.42
CA VAL A 65 5.52 2.78 9.07
C VAL A 65 6.05 3.25 7.72
N GLN A 66 7.35 3.06 7.46
CA GLN A 66 7.95 3.40 6.17
C GLN A 66 7.34 2.56 5.04
N LYS A 67 7.13 1.26 5.26
CA LYS A 67 6.55 0.37 4.25
C LYS A 67 5.10 0.73 3.95
N ILE A 68 4.30 1.07 4.96
CA ILE A 68 2.92 1.54 4.78
C ILE A 68 2.92 2.79 3.90
N LYS A 69 3.77 3.78 4.20
CA LYS A 69 3.87 5.00 3.38
C LYS A 69 4.23 4.72 1.92
N GLN A 70 5.15 3.80 1.68
CA GLN A 70 5.51 3.39 0.32
C GLN A 70 4.32 2.75 -0.42
N LEU A 71 3.58 1.87 0.26
CA LEU A 71 2.40 1.22 -0.31
C LEU A 71 1.26 2.22 -0.57
N GLU A 72 1.06 3.20 0.31
CA GLU A 72 0.09 4.29 0.09
C GLU A 72 0.43 5.10 -1.17
N GLN A 73 1.72 5.39 -1.38
CA GLN A 73 2.18 6.09 -2.58
C GLN A 73 1.98 5.23 -3.84
N GLU A 74 2.29 3.94 -3.78
CA GLU A 74 2.09 3.01 -4.89
C GLU A 74 0.61 2.89 -5.26
N VAL A 75 -0.27 2.78 -4.27
CA VAL A 75 -1.73 2.78 -4.48
C VAL A 75 -2.19 4.07 -5.17
N GLU A 76 -1.68 5.22 -4.75
CA GLU A 76 -2.07 6.49 -5.35
C GLU A 76 -1.57 6.62 -6.80
N GLN A 77 -0.35 6.16 -7.09
CA GLN A 77 0.17 6.08 -8.46
C GLN A 77 -0.69 5.18 -9.34
N LEU A 78 -1.06 3.99 -8.85
CA LEU A 78 -1.92 3.06 -9.58
C LEU A 78 -3.33 3.63 -9.83
N LYS A 79 -3.89 4.43 -8.91
CA LYS A 79 -5.15 5.13 -9.16
C LYS A 79 -5.02 6.16 -10.26
N VAL A 80 -3.94 6.95 -10.27
CA VAL A 80 -3.69 7.95 -11.32
C VAL A 80 -3.50 7.27 -12.67
N GLU A 81 -2.70 6.20 -12.71
CA GLU A 81 -2.49 5.41 -13.92
C GLU A 81 -3.79 4.79 -14.43
N ARG A 82 -4.62 4.25 -13.54
CA ARG A 82 -5.95 3.77 -13.88
C ARG A 82 -6.84 4.87 -14.46
N LEU A 83 -6.91 6.05 -13.83
CA LEU A 83 -7.70 7.18 -14.34
C LEU A 83 -7.19 7.67 -15.69
N TYR A 84 -5.88 7.61 -15.91
CA TYR A 84 -5.26 7.94 -17.19
C TYR A 84 -5.63 6.92 -18.27
N HIS A 85 -5.59 5.63 -17.95
CA HIS A 85 -6.04 4.57 -18.85
C HIS A 85 -7.54 4.62 -19.13
N GLU A 86 -8.37 4.87 -18.11
CA GLU A 86 -9.81 5.08 -18.27
C GLU A 86 -10.06 6.28 -19.18
N ARG A 87 -9.40 7.42 -18.97
CA ARG A 87 -9.46 8.57 -19.88
C ARG A 87 -9.01 8.23 -21.30
N LEU A 88 -7.95 7.43 -21.49
CA LEU A 88 -7.52 6.99 -22.82
C LEU A 88 -8.52 6.05 -23.48
N SER A 89 -9.20 5.20 -22.70
CA SER A 89 -10.22 4.28 -23.21
C SER A 89 -11.57 4.96 -23.49
N GLU A 90 -11.94 5.96 -22.70
CA GLU A 90 -13.18 6.73 -22.84
C GLU A 90 -13.03 7.88 -23.85
N LYS A 91 -11.82 8.45 -23.99
CA LYS A 91 -11.51 9.33 -25.11
C LYS A 91 -11.16 8.48 -26.33
N HIS A 92 -12.11 8.38 -27.25
CA HIS A 92 -11.73 8.74 -28.62
C HIS A 92 -10.99 10.07 -28.49
N VAL A 93 -9.67 10.06 -28.62
CA VAL A 93 -8.87 11.28 -28.66
C VAL A 93 -9.32 12.02 -29.92
N ARG A 94 -10.39 12.81 -29.80
CA ARG A 94 -10.80 13.73 -30.86
C ARG A 94 -9.68 14.74 -30.90
N SER A 95 -8.75 14.56 -31.85
CA SER A 95 -7.74 15.55 -32.11
C SER A 95 -8.45 16.86 -32.49
N GLY A 96 -7.76 18.01 -32.40
CA GLY A 96 -8.35 19.27 -32.84
C GLY A 96 -8.92 19.19 -34.26
N ALA A 97 -8.31 18.37 -35.13
CA ALA A 97 -8.78 18.10 -36.48
C ALA A 97 -10.07 17.26 -36.53
N ASP A 98 -10.31 16.35 -35.59
CA ASP A 98 -11.54 15.55 -35.53
C ASP A 98 -12.72 16.40 -35.05
N LEU A 99 -12.48 17.30 -34.09
CA LEU A 99 -13.46 18.29 -33.66
C LEU A 99 -13.78 19.28 -34.79
N GLU A 100 -12.77 19.73 -35.53
CA GLU A 100 -12.94 20.63 -36.68
C GLU A 100 -13.77 19.98 -37.79
N ARG A 101 -13.51 18.72 -38.12
CA ARG A 101 -14.32 17.97 -39.12
C ARG A 101 -15.76 17.79 -38.68
N GLU A 102 -16.01 17.46 -37.42
CA GLU A 102 -17.36 17.28 -36.90
C GLU A 102 -18.13 18.62 -36.84
N THR A 103 -17.43 19.70 -36.50
CA THR A 103 -18.00 21.06 -36.49
C THR A 103 -18.35 21.51 -37.91
N ASN A 104 -17.48 21.27 -38.89
CA ASN A 104 -17.74 21.61 -40.29
C ASN A 104 -18.87 20.73 -40.88
N ALA A 105 -18.92 19.45 -40.54
CA ALA A 105 -20.01 18.56 -40.98
C ALA A 105 -21.38 18.99 -40.42
N LEU A 106 -21.42 19.49 -39.17
CA LEU A 106 -22.63 20.08 -38.58
C LEU A 106 -23.00 21.40 -39.28
N LEU A 107 -22.02 22.25 -39.58
CA LEU A 107 -22.22 23.49 -40.31
C LEU A 107 -22.82 23.23 -41.70
N ASP A 108 -22.28 22.25 -42.42
CA ASP A 108 -22.77 21.83 -43.74
C ASP A 108 -24.20 21.28 -43.66
N GLN A 109 -24.54 20.54 -42.60
CA GLN A 109 -25.91 20.11 -42.33
C GLN A 109 -26.86 21.28 -42.08
N TYR A 110 -26.44 22.30 -41.33
CA TYR A 110 -27.26 23.51 -41.11
C TYR A 110 -27.43 24.33 -42.39
N LEU A 111 -26.41 24.40 -43.24
CA LEU A 111 -26.49 25.08 -44.54
C LEU A 111 -27.39 24.32 -45.51
N GLN A 112 -27.33 22.99 -45.53
CA GLN A 112 -28.23 22.16 -46.35
C GLN A 112 -29.68 22.19 -45.85
N ASN A 113 -29.91 22.29 -44.54
CA ASN A 113 -31.24 22.40 -43.95
C ASN A 113 -31.76 23.85 -43.91
N GLY A 114 -30.91 24.84 -44.17
CA GLY A 114 -31.23 26.27 -44.20
C GLY A 114 -31.81 26.75 -45.54
N ASP A 115 -31.79 25.91 -46.59
CA ASP A 115 -32.43 26.17 -47.88
C ASP A 115 -33.86 25.60 -47.95
N VAL A 116 -34.65 25.81 -46.90
CA VAL A 116 -36.11 25.67 -46.97
C VAL A 116 -36.73 27.02 -46.65
N LYS A 117 -37.02 27.74 -47.75
CA LYS A 117 -37.96 28.87 -47.94
C LYS A 117 -38.54 29.56 -46.71
#